data_AF-A0A1V5UMH2-F1
#
_entry.id   AF-A0A1V5UMH2-F1
#
_cell.length_a   1.000
_cell.length_b   1.000
_cell.length_c   1.000
_cell.angle_alpha   90.00
_cell.angle_beta   90.00
_cell.angle_gamma   90.00
#
_symmetry.space_group_name_H-M   'P 1'
#
loop_
_entity.id
_entity.type
_entity.pdbx_description
1 polymer ?
#
loop_
_entity_poly.entity_id
_entity_poly.type
_entity_poly.pdbx_seq_one_letter_code
_entity_poly.pdbx_strand_id
1 'polypeptide(L)'
;MSKKIEKKDLKAFGLVFGLIFLVICLWPAIFHSLQIRNWALGVSGLFLIPAFFSPAVLATPYKIWMIIGKALGWINTRIILGLIFFGVMMPLGFVMRIFGYNPLAIGYDAGLKTYFVMLPKDKAISLKKQF
;
A
#
# COMPACT_ATOMS: atom_id res chain seq x y z
N MET A 1 0.05 -2.48 -21.23
CA MET A 1 -0.91 -1.39 -21.55
C MET A 1 -0.28 -0.06 -21.13
N SER A 2 0.19 0.76 -22.07
CA SER A 2 0.82 2.06 -21.76
C SER A 2 -0.26 3.04 -21.30
N LYS A 3 -0.38 3.26 -19.99
CA LYS A 3 -1.31 4.27 -19.44
C LYS A 3 -0.86 5.63 -19.97
N LYS A 4 -1.69 6.27 -20.81
CA LYS A 4 -1.41 7.63 -21.30
C LYS A 4 -1.33 8.55 -20.08
N ILE A 5 -0.25 9.32 -19.99
CA ILE A 5 -0.08 10.31 -18.92
C ILE A 5 -1.08 11.42 -19.17
N GLU A 6 -2.06 11.56 -18.29
CA GLU A 6 -3.03 12.63 -18.37
C GLU A 6 -2.45 13.94 -17.84
N LYS A 7 -2.85 15.06 -18.42
CA LYS A 7 -2.46 16.39 -17.91
C LYS A 7 -2.86 16.59 -16.45
N LYS A 8 -3.97 15.97 -16.02
CA LYS A 8 -4.46 16.02 -14.64
C LYS A 8 -3.46 15.38 -13.65
N ASP A 9 -2.87 14.25 -14.00
CA ASP A 9 -1.88 13.55 -13.17
C ASP A 9 -0.62 14.41 -12.97
N LEU A 10 -0.15 15.05 -14.04
CA LEU A 10 1.01 15.94 -13.99
C LEU A 10 0.76 17.20 -13.14
N LYS A 11 -0.44 17.78 -13.25
CA LYS A 11 -0.86 18.89 -12.39
C LYS A 11 -0.93 18.49 -10.92
N ALA A 12 -1.54 17.34 -10.63
CA ALA A 12 -1.65 16.82 -9.27
C ALA A 12 -0.26 16.56 -8.66
N PHE A 13 0.65 15.95 -9.43
CA PHE A 13 2.04 15.75 -9.01
C PHE A 13 2.74 17.06 -8.67
N GLY A 14 2.69 18.05 -9.57
CA GLY A 14 3.31 19.36 -9.32
C GLY A 14 2.72 20.11 -8.14
N LEU A 15 1.39 20.04 -7.95
CA LEU A 15 0.73 20.63 -6.79
C LEU A 15 1.11 19.96 -5.47
N VAL A 16 1.14 18.62 -5.41
CA VAL A 16 1.50 17.89 -4.20
C VAL A 16 2.95 18.18 -3.80
N PHE A 17 3.90 18.05 -4.73
CA PHE A 17 5.31 18.32 -4.44
C PHE A 17 5.53 19.79 -4.12
N GLY A 18 4.93 20.69 -4.89
CA GLY A 18 4.96 22.13 -4.64
C GLY A 18 4.47 22.49 -3.25
N LEU A 19 3.31 21.99 -2.83
CA LEU A 19 2.72 22.26 -1.52
C LEU A 19 3.58 21.67 -0.40
N ILE A 20 4.09 20.44 -0.54
CA ILE A 20 5.00 19.83 0.45
C ILE A 20 6.23 20.70 0.66
N PHE A 21 6.89 21.14 -0.41
CA PHE A 21 8.07 22.01 -0.29
C PHE A 21 7.73 23.41 0.25
N LEU A 22 6.55 23.94 -0.08
CA LEU A 22 6.06 25.19 0.48
C LEU A 22 5.86 25.08 2.00
N VAL A 23 5.25 24.00 2.48
CA VAL A 23 5.09 23.74 3.93
C VAL A 23 6.46 23.60 4.59
N ILE A 24 7.40 22.84 4.02
CA ILE A 24 8.76 22.71 4.53
C ILE A 24 9.49 24.06 4.57
N CYS A 25 9.22 24.94 3.60
CA CYS A 25 9.77 26.28 3.53
C CYS A 25 9.22 27.19 4.63
N LEU A 26 7.91 27.11 4.92
CA LEU A 26 7.23 27.97 5.89
C LEU A 26 7.29 27.44 7.33
N TRP A 27 7.46 26.14 7.53
CA TRP A 27 7.47 25.51 8.86
C TRP A 27 8.50 26.13 9.83
N PRO A 28 9.77 26.38 9.43
CA PRO A 28 10.76 26.99 10.33
C PRO A 28 10.45 28.47 10.63
N ALA A 29 9.87 29.18 9.66
CA ALA A 29 9.55 30.60 9.78
C ALA A 29 8.37 30.83 10.74
N ILE A 30 7.39 29.93 10.76
CA ILE A 30 6.20 30.04 11.61
C ILE A 30 6.48 29.59 13.04
N PHE A 31 7.20 28.48 13.23
CA PHE A 31 7.35 27.86 14.55
C PHE A 31 8.61 28.27 15.33
N HIS A 32 9.68 28.69 14.64
CA HIS A 32 10.99 28.89 15.29
C HIS A 32 11.60 30.27 15.02
N SER A 33 10.87 31.21 14.39
CA SER A 33 11.37 32.54 13.96
C SER A 33 12.70 32.48 13.20
N LEU A 34 12.99 31.36 12.54
CA LEU A 34 14.19 31.15 11.74
C LEU A 34 14.00 31.69 10.31
N GLN A 35 15.11 32.01 9.65
CA GLN A 35 15.10 32.46 8.26
C GLN A 35 14.43 31.42 7.35
N ILE A 36 13.63 31.93 6.40
CA ILE A 36 13.01 31.13 5.36
C ILE A 36 14.11 30.37 4.61
N ARG A 37 13.90 29.07 4.39
CA ARG A 37 14.81 28.26 3.59
C ARG A 37 14.65 28.65 2.12
N ASN A 38 15.42 29.64 1.67
CA ASN A 38 15.38 30.17 0.29
C ASN A 38 15.51 29.07 -0.77
N TRP A 39 16.26 28.00 -0.49
CA TRP A 39 16.37 26.84 -1.38
C TRP A 39 15.04 26.08 -1.52
N ALA A 40 14.27 25.92 -0.43
CA ALA A 40 12.97 25.24 -0.44
C ALA A 40 11.91 26.07 -1.17
N LEU A 41 11.99 27.40 -1.08
CA LEU A 41 11.17 28.32 -1.86
C LEU A 41 11.43 28.16 -3.37
N GLY A 42 12.70 28.10 -3.77
CA GLY A 42 13.09 27.85 -5.16
C GLY A 42 12.56 26.51 -5.70
N VAL A 43 12.66 25.44 -4.90
CA VAL A 43 12.13 24.11 -5.28
C VAL A 43 10.60 24.13 -5.35
N SER A 44 9.92 24.77 -4.40
CA SER A 44 8.46 24.93 -4.43
C SER A 44 8.00 25.65 -5.69
N GLY A 45 8.64 26.76 -6.06
CA GLY A 45 8.37 27.49 -7.30
C GLY A 45 8.62 26.64 -8.55
N LEU A 46 9.70 25.86 -8.55
CA LEU A 46 10.04 24.96 -9.66
C LEU A 46 8.96 23.89 -9.92
N PHE A 47 8.23 23.44 -8.90
CA PHE A 47 7.14 22.48 -9.06
C PHE A 47 5.77 23.14 -9.26
N LEU A 48 5.47 24.25 -8.56
CA LEU A 48 4.18 24.93 -8.65
C LEU A 48 4.00 25.69 -9.96
N ILE A 49 5.00 26.46 -10.40
CA ILE A 49 4.87 27.33 -11.57
C ILE A 49 4.53 26.49 -12.83
N PRO A 50 5.27 25.42 -13.17
CA PRO A 50 4.92 24.65 -14.34
C PRO A 50 3.69 23.78 -14.12
N ALA A 51 3.25 23.48 -12.88
CA ALA A 51 1.96 22.83 -12.64
C ALA A 51 0.77 23.69 -13.14
N PHE A 52 0.85 25.02 -12.98
CA PHE A 52 -0.20 25.94 -13.44
C PHE A 52 -0.07 26.31 -14.93
N PHE A 53 1.14 26.66 -15.38
CA PHE A 53 1.34 27.21 -16.72
C PHE A 53 1.58 26.14 -17.80
N SER A 54 2.40 25.12 -17.52
CA SER A 54 2.73 24.09 -18.51
C SER A 54 3.09 22.75 -17.84
N PRO A 55 2.10 21.92 -17.48
CA PRO A 55 2.33 20.67 -16.75
C PRO A 55 3.09 19.64 -17.58
N ALA A 56 3.22 19.84 -18.90
CA ALA A 56 3.97 18.96 -19.79
C ALA A 56 5.46 18.87 -19.42
N VAL A 57 6.04 19.94 -18.85
CA VAL A 57 7.45 19.95 -18.40
C VAL A 57 7.66 18.97 -17.24
N LEU A 58 6.63 18.72 -16.42
CA LEU A 58 6.69 17.76 -15.32
C LEU A 58 6.58 16.30 -15.79
N ALA A 59 6.37 16.03 -17.07
CA ALA A 59 6.19 14.66 -17.56
C ALA A 59 7.40 13.76 -17.33
N THR A 60 8.61 14.27 -17.53
CA THR A 60 9.86 13.53 -17.29
C THR A 60 10.08 13.23 -15.81
N PRO A 61 10.08 14.22 -14.89
CA PRO A 61 10.25 13.93 -13.46
C PRO A 61 9.11 13.07 -12.91
N TYR A 62 7.87 13.26 -13.38
CA TYR A 62 6.74 12.39 -13.02
C TYR A 62 6.99 10.93 -13.40
N LYS A 63 7.46 10.65 -14.62
CA LYS A 63 7.77 9.26 -15.05
C LYS A 63 8.81 8.61 -14.14
N ILE A 64 9.90 9.33 -13.84
CA ILE A 64 10.96 8.83 -12.96
C ILE A 64 10.40 8.55 -11.57
N TRP A 65 9.65 9.50 -11.02
CA TRP A 65 8.99 9.33 -9.72
C TRP A 65 8.05 8.12 -9.70
N MET A 66 7.29 7.89 -10.77
CA MET A 66 6.39 6.74 -10.86
C MET A 66 7.14 5.41 -10.94
N ILE A 67 8.33 5.35 -11.53
CA ILE A 67 9.17 4.14 -11.51
C ILE A 67 9.65 3.87 -10.09
N ILE A 68 10.13 4.91 -9.40
CA ILE A 68 10.54 4.82 -7.99
C ILE A 68 9.37 4.38 -7.12
N GLY A 69 8.19 4.97 -7.28
CA GLY A 69 6.97 4.61 -6.56
C GLY A 69 6.55 3.17 -6.80
N LYS A 70 6.71 2.63 -8.02
CA LYS A 70 6.46 1.21 -8.30
C LYS A 70 7.45 0.29 -7.59
N ALA A 71 8.73 0.63 -7.60
CA ALA A 71 9.76 -0.14 -6.88
C ALA A 71 9.50 -0.13 -5.37
N LEU A 72 9.25 1.05 -4.79
CA LEU A 72 8.86 1.22 -3.39
C LEU A 72 7.59 0.44 -3.06
N GLY A 73 6.55 0.52 -3.91
CA GLY A 73 5.31 -0.23 -3.70
C GLY A 73 5.54 -1.74 -3.68
N TRP A 74 6.36 -2.25 -4.60
CA TRP A 74 6.73 -3.67 -4.65
C TRP A 74 7.48 -4.12 -3.40
N ILE A 75 8.42 -3.31 -2.90
CA ILE A 75 9.15 -3.56 -1.65
C ILE A 75 8.17 -3.50 -0.47
N ASN A 76 7.38 -2.44 -0.37
CA ASN A 76 6.47 -2.19 0.73
C ASN A 76 5.43 -3.31 0.89
N THR A 77 4.82 -3.76 -0.22
CA THR A 77 3.87 -4.88 -0.17
C THR A 77 4.52 -6.13 0.41
N ARG A 78 5.76 -6.46 0.03
CA ARG A 78 6.47 -7.64 0.53
C ARG A 78 6.84 -7.51 2.00
N ILE A 79 7.27 -6.31 2.42
CA ILE A 79 7.57 -6.04 3.83
C ILE A 79 6.30 -6.16 4.66
N ILE A 80 5.21 -5.53 4.26
CA ILE A 80 3.93 -5.59 4.98
C ILE A 80 3.43 -7.03 5.07
N LEU A 81 3.40 -7.75 3.95
CA LEU A 81 2.93 -9.14 3.93
C LEU A 81 3.86 -10.05 4.76
N GLY A 82 5.17 -9.87 4.64
CA GLY A 82 6.14 -10.60 5.45
C GLY A 82 5.97 -10.33 6.93
N LEU A 83 5.80 -9.07 7.32
CA LEU A 83 5.62 -8.68 8.72
C LEU A 83 4.31 -9.25 9.29
N ILE A 84 3.20 -9.18 8.54
CA ILE A 84 1.93 -9.79 8.96
C ILE A 84 2.08 -11.31 9.06
N PHE A 85 2.74 -11.94 8.08
CA PHE A 85 2.89 -13.39 8.08
C PHE A 85 3.77 -13.87 9.23
N PHE A 86 4.98 -13.33 9.37
CA PHE A 86 5.93 -13.75 10.40
C PHE A 86 5.61 -13.18 11.79
N GLY A 87 4.99 -12.02 11.87
CA GLY A 87 4.67 -11.36 13.15
C GLY A 87 3.31 -11.75 13.72
N VAL A 88 2.35 -12.16 12.89
CA VAL A 88 1.00 -12.50 13.35
C VAL A 88 0.62 -13.93 12.97
N MET A 89 0.61 -14.29 11.69
CA MET A 89 0.08 -15.58 11.24
C MET A 89 0.93 -16.77 11.71
N MET A 90 2.25 -16.68 11.56
CA MET A 90 3.19 -17.73 11.97
C MET A 90 3.15 -17.98 13.49
N PRO A 91 3.28 -16.98 14.37
CA PRO A 91 3.20 -17.23 15.80
C PRO A 91 1.81 -17.71 16.21
N LEU A 92 0.74 -17.23 15.57
CA LEU A 92 -0.61 -17.74 15.83
C LEU A 92 -0.73 -19.24 15.51
N GLY A 93 -0.19 -19.67 14.36
CA GLY A 93 -0.14 -21.10 13.99
C GLY A 93 0.74 -21.92 14.94
N PHE A 94 1.86 -21.36 15.40
CA PHE A 94 2.73 -22.02 16.39
C PHE A 94 2.03 -22.19 17.74
N VAL A 95 1.35 -21.15 18.21
CA VAL A 95 0.52 -21.17 19.42
C VAL A 95 -0.59 -22.22 19.29
N MET A 96 -1.34 -22.23 18.19
CA MET A 96 -2.36 -23.26 17.93
C MET A 96 -1.78 -24.68 17.99
N ARG A 97 -0.58 -24.89 17.45
CA ARG A 97 0.10 -26.18 17.47
C ARG A 97 0.50 -26.61 18.89
N ILE A 98 0.95 -25.69 19.73
CA ILE A 98 1.26 -25.97 21.16
C ILE A 98 -0.01 -26.36 21.91
N PHE A 99 -1.12 -25.66 21.68
CA PHE A 99 -2.41 -25.97 22.30
C PHE A 99 -3.14 -27.17 21.68
N GLY A 100 -2.53 -27.86 20.71
CA GLY A 100 -3.13 -29.02 20.04
C GLY A 100 -4.34 -28.69 19.16
N TYR A 101 -4.59 -27.41 18.88
CA TYR A 101 -5.70 -26.97 18.05
C TYR A 101 -5.33 -27.13 16.57
N ASN A 102 -5.96 -28.11 15.91
CA ASN A 102 -5.76 -28.40 14.49
C ASN A 102 -7.08 -28.16 13.72
N PRO A 103 -7.42 -26.92 13.35
CA PRO A 103 -8.68 -26.60 12.70
C PRO A 103 -8.81 -27.18 11.28
N LEU A 104 -7.67 -27.45 10.65
CA LEU A 104 -7.62 -27.93 9.26
C LEU A 104 -7.52 -29.46 9.18
N ALA A 105 -7.37 -30.16 10.31
CA ALA A 105 -7.25 -31.62 10.40
C ALA A 105 -6.28 -32.23 9.35
N ILE A 106 -5.13 -31.57 9.08
CA ILE A 106 -4.21 -31.91 7.96
C ILE A 106 -3.42 -33.22 8.21
N GLY A 107 -3.76 -33.98 9.25
CA GLY A 107 -3.10 -35.26 9.56
C GLY A 107 -3.60 -36.40 8.68
N TYR A 108 -2.70 -37.26 8.22
CA TYR A 108 -3.09 -38.55 7.66
C TYR A 108 -3.46 -39.49 8.80
N ASP A 109 -4.70 -39.97 8.77
CA ASP A 109 -5.26 -40.91 9.71
C ASP A 109 -5.57 -42.24 8.99
N ALA A 110 -4.75 -43.24 9.24
CA ALA A 110 -4.86 -44.57 8.64
C ALA A 110 -6.08 -45.37 9.14
N GLY A 111 -6.68 -44.94 10.27
CA GLY A 111 -7.86 -45.57 10.85
C GLY A 111 -9.19 -45.10 10.26
N LEU A 112 -9.18 -44.02 9.48
CA LEU A 112 -10.40 -43.47 8.88
C LEU A 112 -10.74 -44.19 7.57
N LYS A 113 -11.96 -44.72 7.48
CA LYS A 113 -12.50 -45.26 6.22
C LYS A 113 -12.65 -44.17 5.16
N THR A 114 -12.89 -42.92 5.57
CA THR A 114 -13.07 -41.79 4.67
C THR A 114 -12.88 -40.46 5.41
N TYR A 115 -12.28 -39.47 4.77
CA TYR A 115 -12.13 -38.09 5.30
C TYR A 115 -13.37 -37.20 5.07
N PHE A 116 -14.46 -37.76 4.53
CA PHE A 116 -15.69 -37.02 4.29
C PHE A 116 -16.32 -36.63 5.62
N VAL A 117 -16.32 -35.33 5.93
CA VAL A 117 -17.03 -34.78 7.07
C VAL A 117 -18.50 -34.64 6.70
N MET A 118 -19.36 -35.43 7.34
CA MET A 118 -20.80 -35.30 7.17
C MET A 118 -21.28 -33.99 7.83
N LEU A 119 -21.94 -33.14 7.05
CA LEU A 119 -22.59 -31.96 7.57
C LEU A 119 -23.79 -32.38 8.44
N PRO A 120 -23.95 -31.81 9.65
CA PRO A 120 -25.15 -31.99 10.46
C PRO A 120 -26.42 -31.62 9.68
N LYS A 121 -27.49 -32.41 9.80
CA LYS A 121 -28.75 -32.21 9.04
C LYS A 121 -29.36 -30.82 9.24
N ASP A 122 -29.12 -30.19 10.39
CA ASP A 122 -29.56 -28.84 10.76
C ASP A 122 -28.80 -27.72 10.02
N LYS A 123 -27.59 -27.98 9.51
CA LYS A 123 -26.77 -27.02 8.74
C LYS A 123 -26.68 -27.37 7.26
N ALA A 124 -27.41 -28.39 6.81
CA ALA A 124 -27.46 -28.77 5.40
C ALA A 124 -28.28 -27.76 4.59
N ILE A 125 -27.68 -26.61 4.28
CA ILE A 125 -28.26 -25.62 3.37
C ILE A 125 -28.13 -26.19 1.96
N SER A 126 -29.27 -26.47 1.31
CA SER A 126 -29.29 -26.88 -0.08
C SER A 126 -28.89 -25.69 -0.96
N LEU A 127 -27.73 -25.77 -1.62
CA LEU A 127 -27.23 -24.75 -2.55
C LEU A 127 -28.21 -24.43 -3.68
N LYS A 128 -29.15 -25.34 -3.98
CA LYS A 128 -30.25 -25.11 -4.93
C LYS A 128 -31.27 -24.04 -4.46
N LYS A 129 -31.29 -23.68 -3.19
CA LYS A 129 -32.21 -22.68 -2.61
C LYS A 129 -31.53 -21.35 -2.27
N GLN A 130 -30.27 -21.17 -2.65
CA GLN A 130 -29.47 -20.01 -2.27
C GLN A 130 -29.57 -18.83 -3.27
N PHE A 131 -30.18 -19.06 -4.44
CA PHE A 131 -30.42 -18.05 -5.48
C PHE A 131 -31.90 -17.97 -5.82
#